data_AF-A0AB35IY16-F1
#
_entry.id   AF-A0AB35IY16-F1
#
_cell.length_a   1.000
_cell.length_b   1.000
_cell.length_c   1.000
_cell.angle_alpha   90.00
_cell.angle_beta   90.00
_cell.angle_gamma   90.00
#
_symmetry.space_group_name_H-M   'P 1'
#
loop_
_entity.id
_entity.type
_entity.pdbx_description
1 polymer ?
#
loop_
_entity_poly.entity_id
_entity_poly.type
_entity_poly.pdbx_seq_one_letter_code
_entity_poly.pdbx_strand_id
1 'polypeptide(L)'
;MKEENNLQGKTSRLLYFMSELEKGHKVNKTDYLKRFNIAERTFKDDLRELKENLKVLRDDMKIKYSRLAGTYEAEYNHGYGNLKYNQAVILSKILLESRALRVE
;
A
#
# COMPACT_ATOMS: atom_id res chain seq x y z
N MET A 1 -13.20 23.04 11.48
CA MET A 1 -13.10 21.60 11.81
C MET A 1 -12.37 20.93 10.67
N LYS A 2 -11.17 20.37 10.91
CA LYS A 2 -10.47 19.56 9.90
C LYS A 2 -11.07 18.16 9.97
N GLU A 3 -11.61 17.68 8.85
CA GLU A 3 -11.98 16.28 8.67
C GLU A 3 -10.69 15.44 8.77
N GLU A 4 -10.38 14.99 9.98
CA GLU A 4 -9.44 13.89 10.18
C GLU A 4 -10.13 12.64 9.66
N ASN A 5 -9.91 12.36 8.37
CA ASN A 5 -10.36 11.14 7.72
C ASN A 5 -9.95 9.93 8.57
N ASN A 6 -10.94 9.38 9.27
CA ASN A 6 -10.81 8.27 10.20
C ASN A 6 -10.66 6.94 9.43
N LEU A 7 -9.68 6.89 8.53
CA LEU A 7 -9.29 5.72 7.78
C LEU A 7 -8.41 4.80 8.66
N GLN A 8 -8.87 4.51 9.88
CA GLN A 8 -8.24 3.58 10.82
C GLN A 8 -8.62 2.14 10.46
N GLY A 9 -8.01 1.59 9.41
CA GLY A 9 -8.29 0.22 9.00
C GLY A 9 -7.19 -0.33 8.11
N LYS A 10 -6.96 -1.65 8.18
CA LYS A 10 -5.93 -2.34 7.38
C LYS A 10 -5.99 -1.95 5.91
N THR A 11 -7.19 -2.00 5.32
CA THR A 11 -7.42 -1.59 3.93
C THR A 11 -6.87 -0.20 3.65
N SER A 12 -7.22 0.81 4.44
CA SER A 12 -6.72 2.16 4.25
C SER A 12 -5.20 2.28 4.31
N ARG A 13 -4.55 1.50 5.19
CA ARG A 13 -3.09 1.50 5.29
C ARG A 13 -2.44 0.88 4.05
N LEU A 14 -2.96 -0.25 3.57
CA LEU A 14 -2.47 -0.88 2.34
C LEU A 14 -2.69 0.02 1.12
N LEU A 15 -3.84 0.69 1.05
CA LEU A 15 -4.18 1.64 -0.01
C LEU A 15 -3.25 2.86 -0.02
N TYR A 16 -2.97 3.42 1.15
CA TYR A 16 -2.00 4.49 1.27
C TYR A 16 -0.61 4.04 0.79
N PHE A 17 -0.12 2.89 1.28
CA PHE A 17 1.19 2.36 0.89
C PHE A 17 1.27 2.24 -0.63
N MET A 18 0.29 1.56 -1.22
CA MET A 18 0.26 1.33 -2.66
C MET A 18 0.16 2.65 -3.44
N SER A 19 -0.69 3.58 -3.00
CA SER A 19 -0.84 4.87 -3.67
C SER A 19 0.45 5.68 -3.70
N GLU A 20 1.25 5.65 -2.64
CA GLU A 20 2.52 6.37 -2.62
C GLU A 20 3.53 5.72 -3.58
N LEU A 21 3.61 4.39 -3.57
CA LEU A 21 4.47 3.65 -4.50
C LEU A 21 4.11 3.90 -5.97
N GLU A 22 2.82 3.91 -6.31
CA GLU A 22 2.34 4.20 -7.67
C GLU A 22 2.68 5.62 -8.14
N LYS A 23 2.72 6.59 -7.22
CA LYS A 23 3.14 7.97 -7.53
C LYS A 23 4.66 8.10 -7.71
N GLY A 24 5.41 7.01 -7.54
CA GLY A 24 6.88 7.05 -7.48
C GLY A 24 7.42 7.63 -6.16
N HIS A 25 6.56 7.81 -5.15
CA HIS A 25 6.97 8.26 -3.83
C HIS A 25 7.56 7.11 -3.01
N LYS A 26 8.34 7.49 -2.01
CA LYS A 26 8.93 6.56 -1.04
C LYS A 26 8.10 6.54 0.24
N VAL A 27 7.91 5.36 0.82
CA VAL A 27 7.22 5.19 2.10
C VAL A 27 8.26 5.03 3.20
N ASN A 28 8.37 6.00 4.10
CA ASN A 28 9.20 5.87 5.31
C ASN A 28 8.46 5.05 6.37
N LYS A 29 9.15 4.07 6.97
CA LYS A 29 8.57 3.20 8.00
C LYS A 29 8.08 4.01 9.21
N THR A 30 8.90 4.90 9.74
CA THR A 30 8.60 5.68 10.94
C THR A 30 7.38 6.57 10.72
N ASP A 31 7.29 7.21 9.55
CA ASP A 31 6.14 8.06 9.20
C ASP A 31 4.87 7.23 9.04
N TYR A 32 4.95 6.04 8.45
CA TYR A 32 3.81 5.13 8.32
C TYR A 32 3.29 4.68 9.69
N LEU A 33 4.18 4.25 10.58
CA LEU A 33 3.82 3.83 11.95
C LEU A 33 3.13 4.96 12.71
N LYS A 34 3.67 6.18 12.62
CA LYS A 34 3.12 7.38 13.25
C LYS A 34 1.77 7.77 12.64
N ARG A 35 1.66 7.77 11.31
CA ARG A 35 0.43 8.14 10.58
C ARG A 35 -0.75 7.26 10.95
N PHE A 36 -0.53 5.96 11.07
CA PHE A 36 -1.61 5.01 11.35
C PHE A 36 -1.70 4.56 12.81
N ASN A 37 -0.79 5.05 13.67
CA ASN A 37 -0.69 4.67 15.07
C ASN A 37 -0.68 3.14 15.28
N ILE A 38 0.24 2.44 14.59
CA ILE A 38 0.35 0.98 14.65
C ILE A 38 1.72 0.53 15.15
N ALA A 39 1.78 -0.71 15.66
CA ALA A 39 3.04 -1.35 15.99
C ALA A 39 3.82 -1.82 14.74
N GLU A 40 5.14 -1.96 14.89
CA GLU A 40 6.00 -2.48 13.82
C GLU A 40 5.58 -3.85 13.30
N ARG A 41 5.03 -4.71 14.17
CA ARG A 41 4.51 -6.02 13.77
C ARG A 41 3.40 -5.89 12.72
N THR A 42 2.42 -5.01 12.97
CA THR A 42 1.32 -4.74 12.04
C THR A 42 1.83 -4.20 10.71
N PHE A 43 2.84 -3.33 10.72
CA PHE A 43 3.48 -2.87 9.48
C PHE A 43 4.14 -4.00 8.69
N LYS A 44 4.81 -4.94 9.37
CA LYS A 44 5.43 -6.11 8.71
C LYS A 44 4.37 -7.01 8.08
N ASP A 45 3.24 -7.21 8.76
CA ASP A 45 2.11 -7.97 8.23
C ASP A 45 1.51 -7.28 6.99
N ASP A 46 1.27 -5.96 7.06
CA ASP A 46 0.80 -5.15 5.93
C ASP A 46 1.75 -5.25 4.72
N LEU A 47 3.07 -5.13 4.95
CA LEU A 47 4.08 -5.20 3.89
C LEU A 47 4.16 -6.59 3.25
N ARG A 48 4.06 -7.66 4.05
CA ARG A 48 4.05 -9.04 3.54
C ARG A 48 2.87 -9.25 2.59
N GLU A 49 1.68 -8.84 3.04
CA GLU A 49 0.45 -9.00 2.27
C GLU A 49 0.48 -8.21 0.96
N LEU A 50 0.95 -6.95 0.98
CA LEU A 50 1.16 -6.18 -0.24
C LEU A 50 2.09 -6.90 -1.21
N LYS A 51 3.21 -7.45 -0.72
CA LYS A 51 4.15 -8.20 -1.58
C LYS A 51 3.54 -9.47 -2.15
N GLU A 52 2.75 -10.19 -1.38
CA GLU A 52 2.04 -11.40 -1.83
C GLU A 52 1.00 -11.06 -2.90
N ASN A 53 0.23 -10.00 -2.69
CA ASN A 53 -0.77 -9.52 -3.65
C ASN A 53 -0.13 -9.03 -4.96
N LEU A 54 1.00 -8.30 -4.87
CA LEU A 54 1.71 -7.82 -6.06
C LEU A 54 2.25 -8.97 -6.93
N LYS A 55 2.69 -10.09 -6.35
CA LYS A 55 3.13 -11.26 -7.15
C LYS A 55 2.04 -11.78 -8.10
N VAL A 56 0.77 -11.62 -7.72
CA VAL A 56 -0.38 -12.11 -8.52
C VAL A 56 -0.93 -11.00 -9.42
N LEU A 57 -0.90 -9.76 -8.95
CA LEU A 57 -1.56 -8.63 -9.61
C LEU A 57 -0.66 -7.79 -10.51
N ARG A 58 0.64 -7.78 -10.22
CA ARG A 58 1.61 -6.86 -10.81
C ARG A 58 3.02 -7.42 -10.61
N ASP A 59 3.30 -8.55 -11.26
CA ASP A 59 4.56 -9.28 -11.14
C ASP A 59 5.77 -8.49 -11.66
N ASP A 60 5.53 -7.45 -12.46
CA ASP A 60 6.50 -6.46 -12.92
C ASP A 60 6.90 -5.43 -11.84
N MET A 61 6.17 -5.34 -10.72
CA MET A 61 6.44 -4.41 -9.63
C MET A 61 6.97 -5.10 -8.37
N LYS A 62 8.08 -4.59 -7.83
CA LYS A 62 8.71 -5.08 -6.60
C LYS A 62 8.89 -3.96 -5.58
N ILE A 63 8.54 -4.22 -4.33
CA ILE A 63 8.81 -3.30 -3.21
C ILE A 63 10.20 -3.57 -2.66
N LYS A 64 11.11 -2.60 -2.84
CA LYS A 64 12.48 -2.61 -2.32
C LYS A 64 12.59 -1.77 -1.05
N TYR A 65 13.54 -2.13 -0.19
CA TYR A 65 13.86 -1.38 1.03
C TYR A 65 15.25 -0.75 0.91
N SER A 66 15.31 0.57 1.01
CA SER A 66 16.55 1.32 1.12
C SER A 66 16.95 1.46 2.59
N ARG A 67 17.99 0.72 3.01
CA ARG A 67 18.52 0.78 4.38
C ARG A 67 19.06 2.17 4.74
N LEU A 68 19.72 2.83 3.78
CA LEU A 68 20.32 4.14 3.97
C LEU A 68 19.26 5.21 4.27
N ALA A 69 18.13 5.15 3.56
CA ALA A 69 17.06 6.13 3.69
C ALA A 69 15.94 5.71 4.67
N GLY A 70 15.91 4.44 5.11
CA GLY A 70 14.82 3.91 5.92
C GLY A 70 13.47 3.88 5.19
N THR A 71 13.49 3.77 3.86
CA THR A 71 12.30 3.91 3.01
C THR A 71 12.05 2.70 2.13
N TYR A 72 10.79 2.51 1.77
CA TYR A 72 10.32 1.53 0.80
C TYR A 72 9.96 2.23 -0.51
N GLU A 73 10.37 1.65 -1.63
CA GLU A 73 10.14 2.20 -2.96
C GLU A 73 9.78 1.10 -3.93
N ALA A 74 9.10 1.48 -5.01
CA ALA A 74 8.71 0.57 -6.07
C ALA A 74 9.77 0.53 -7.16
N GLU A 75 10.14 -0.67 -7.56
CA GLU A 75 10.89 -0.93 -8.77
C GLU A 75 9.95 -1.62 -9.76
N TYR A 76 9.81 -1.05 -10.95
CA TYR A 76 9.04 -1.62 -12.05
C TYR A 76 9.63 -1.25 -13.40
N ASN A 77 9.43 -2.11 -14.39
CA ASN A 77 9.86 -1.85 -15.76
C ASN A 77 8.98 -0.75 -16.35
N HIS A 78 9.57 0.39 -16.72
CA HIS A 78 8.88 1.52 -17.36
C HIS A 78 8.33 1.09 -18.73
N GLY A 79 7.08 0.60 -18.76
CA GLY A 79 6.40 0.15 -19.98
C GLY A 79 4.86 0.13 -19.89
N TYR A 80 4.27 0.03 -18.70
CA TYR A 80 2.81 0.05 -18.52
C TYR A 80 2.32 1.40 -17.97
N GLY A 81 2.17 2.36 -18.88
CA GLY A 81 1.51 3.63 -18.60
C GLY A 81 -0.01 3.48 -18.54
N ASN A 82 -0.58 3.45 -17.34
CA ASN A 82 -1.66 4.35 -16.91
C ASN A 82 -2.14 3.99 -15.49
N LEU A 83 -1.77 4.83 -14.52
CA LEU A 83 -2.04 4.71 -13.09
C LEU A 83 -3.50 4.39 -12.69
N LYS A 84 -4.51 4.83 -13.46
CA LYS A 84 -5.92 4.84 -12.98
C LYS A 84 -6.62 3.47 -12.97
N TYR A 85 -6.36 2.59 -13.94
CA TYR A 85 -7.06 1.29 -14.03
C TYR A 85 -6.48 0.29 -13.03
N ASN A 86 -5.16 0.21 -12.94
CA ASN A 86 -4.48 -0.73 -12.04
C ASN A 86 -4.71 -0.36 -10.58
N GLN A 87 -4.75 0.94 -10.26
CA GLN A 87 -5.20 1.40 -8.94
C GLN A 87 -6.61 0.90 -8.64
N ALA A 88 -7.58 1.09 -9.55
CA ALA A 88 -8.96 0.63 -9.35
C ALA A 88 -9.07 -0.89 -9.17
N VAL A 89 -8.31 -1.68 -9.93
CA VAL A 89 -8.30 -3.15 -9.83
C VAL A 89 -7.65 -3.63 -8.52
N ILE A 90 -6.50 -3.07 -8.15
CA ILE A 90 -5.81 -3.40 -6.89
C ILE A 90 -6.66 -2.98 -5.69
N LEU A 91 -7.24 -1.76 -5.71
CA LEU A 91 -8.22 -1.28 -4.73
C LEU A 91 -9.41 -2.23 -4.60
N SER A 92 -10.02 -2.60 -5.73
CA SER A 92 -11.21 -3.46 -5.77
C SER A 92 -10.91 -4.83 -5.19
N LYS A 93 -9.75 -5.41 -5.52
CA LYS A 93 -9.37 -6.72 -5.01
C LYS A 93 -9.05 -6.69 -3.52
N ILE A 94 -8.32 -5.67 -3.04
CA ILE A 94 -8.06 -5.48 -1.61
C ILE A 94 -9.38 -5.33 -0.83
N LEU A 95 -10.32 -4.54 -1.33
CA LEU A 95 -11.63 -4.31 -0.69
C LEU A 95 -12.49 -5.59 -0.66
N LEU A 96 -12.46 -6.39 -1.74
CA LEU A 96 -13.19 -7.65 -1.83
C LEU A 96 -12.59 -8.73 -0.92
N GLU A 97 -11.26 -8.86 -0.88
CA GLU A 97 -10.56 -9.87 -0.07
C GLU A 97 -10.57 -9.51 1.42
N SER A 98 -10.50 -8.22 1.78
CA SER A 98 -10.55 -7.77 3.17
C SER A 98 -11.95 -7.85 3.80
N ARG A 99 -12.98 -8.26 3.04
CA ARG A 99 -14.40 -8.25 3.42
C ARG A 99 -14.92 -6.86 3.82
N ALA A 100 -14.20 -5.78 3.47
CA ALA A 100 -14.57 -4.42 3.86
C ALA A 100 -15.89 -3.93 3.22
N LEU A 101 -16.40 -4.63 2.20
CA LEU A 101 -17.64 -4.29 1.49
C LEU A 101 -18.84 -5.17 1.89
N ARG A 102 -18.75 -5.99 2.94
CA ARG A 102 -19.93 -6.75 3.40
C ARG A 102 -20.91 -5.77 4.05
N VAL A 103 -22.04 -5.56 3.39
CA VAL A 103 -23.25 -5.00 4.00
C VAL A 103 -23.83 -6.13 4.86
N GLU A 104 -24.03 -5.87 6.16
CA GLU A 104 -24.88 -6.71 7.02
C GLU A 104 -26.35 -6.57 6.63
#